data_AF-A0A6G0W416-F1
#
_entry.id   AF-A0A6G0W416-F1
#
_cell.length_a   1.000
_cell.length_b   1.000
_cell.length_c   1.000
_cell.angle_alpha   90.00
_cell.angle_beta   90.00
_cell.angle_gamma   90.00
#
_symmetry.space_group_name_H-M   'P 1'
#
loop_
_entity.id
_entity.type
_entity.pdbx_description
1 polymer ?
#
loop_
_entity_poly.entity_id
_entity_poly.type
_entity_poly.pdbx_seq_one_letter_code
_entity_poly.pdbx_strand_id
1 'polypeptide(L)'
;MLRRAISQVVGVSARNPICSRHISSTSSVFAADTSDKKLTGTIDQFFPTMGVVDGKNVKRTAPVVGGDWKAWMLRNKSTEDLHKLWYVLLKERNALLTEQAECHARNMVFPNPFRKTKVRKSMARIKLVLHERSRIHQHNQATKNSSDN
;
A
#
# COMPACT_ATOMS: atom_id res chain seq x y z
N MET A 1 -10.71 -46.53 -51.73
CA MET A 1 -10.14 -45.27 -52.27
C MET A 1 -10.95 -44.14 -51.65
N LEU A 2 -10.51 -43.16 -50.87
CA LEU A 2 -9.19 -42.60 -50.52
C LEU A 2 -9.31 -42.00 -49.09
N ARG A 3 -8.31 -42.31 -48.26
CA ARG A 3 -7.61 -41.48 -47.25
C ARG A 3 -8.17 -40.05 -46.97
N ARG A 4 -8.34 -39.71 -45.68
CA ARG A 4 -7.40 -38.86 -44.89
C ARG A 4 -7.94 -38.49 -43.50
N ALA A 5 -7.17 -38.87 -42.48
CA ALA A 5 -7.20 -38.32 -41.14
C ALA A 5 -6.71 -36.86 -41.14
N ILE A 6 -7.29 -36.01 -40.30
CA ILE A 6 -6.72 -34.71 -39.93
C ILE A 6 -6.68 -34.63 -38.41
N SER A 7 -5.49 -34.96 -37.92
CA SER A 7 -4.95 -34.55 -36.63
C SER A 7 -4.45 -33.11 -36.75
N GLN A 8 -4.85 -32.24 -35.82
CA GLN A 8 -4.17 -30.98 -35.54
C GLN A 8 -4.21 -30.73 -34.03
N VAL A 9 -3.14 -31.15 -33.35
CA VAL A 9 -2.71 -30.65 -32.05
C VAL A 9 -2.25 -29.20 -32.25
N VAL A 10 -2.85 -28.27 -31.51
CA VAL A 10 -2.39 -26.87 -31.47
C VAL A 10 -1.24 -26.79 -30.49
N GLY A 11 -0.03 -26.55 -31.00
CA GLY A 11 1.18 -26.36 -30.21
C GLY A 11 1.18 -24.99 -29.50
N VAL A 12 1.26 -25.01 -28.17
CA VAL A 12 1.56 -23.81 -27.37
C VAL A 12 3.07 -23.57 -27.41
N SER A 13 3.48 -22.55 -28.14
CA SER A 13 4.84 -22.01 -28.11
C SER A 13 4.98 -21.10 -26.89
N ALA A 14 5.78 -21.52 -25.91
CA ALA A 14 6.14 -20.69 -24.76
C ALA A 14 7.62 -20.91 -24.42
N ARG A 15 8.51 -20.12 -25.01
CA ARG A 15 9.90 -19.98 -24.57
C ARG A 15 10.37 -18.55 -24.76
N ASN A 16 10.10 -17.70 -23.76
CA ASN A 16 10.85 -16.47 -23.55
C ASN A 16 12.03 -16.80 -22.62
N PRO A 17 13.29 -16.59 -23.03
CA PRO A 17 14.42 -16.77 -22.12
C PRO A 17 14.52 -15.53 -21.23
N ILE A 18 14.10 -15.64 -19.97
CA ILE A 18 14.47 -14.67 -18.96
C ILE A 18 15.94 -14.90 -18.65
N CYS A 19 16.77 -13.94 -19.06
CA CYS A 19 18.18 -13.79 -18.71
C CYS A 19 18.38 -14.07 -17.21
N SER A 20 19.08 -15.17 -16.91
CA SER A 20 19.57 -15.50 -15.58
C SER A 20 20.71 -14.54 -15.25
N ARG A 21 20.41 -13.47 -14.49
CA ARG A 21 21.44 -12.63 -13.90
C ARG A 21 21.87 -13.27 -12.60
N HIS A 22 22.94 -14.07 -12.67
CA HIS A 22 23.69 -14.53 -11.51
C HIS A 22 24.20 -13.29 -10.76
N ILE A 23 23.66 -13.02 -9.56
CA ILE A 23 24.26 -12.05 -8.64
C ILE A 23 25.20 -12.85 -7.75
N SER A 24 26.43 -13.01 -8.22
CA SER A 24 27.55 -13.26 -7.32
C SER A 24 28.04 -11.90 -6.85
N SER A 25 27.79 -11.58 -5.57
CA SER A 25 28.43 -10.45 -4.90
C SER A 25 29.08 -10.95 -3.63
N THR A 26 30.40 -11.01 -3.69
CA THR A 26 31.33 -11.30 -2.61
C THR A 26 31.30 -10.18 -1.57
N SER A 27 31.29 -10.61 -0.31
CA SER A 27 31.92 -10.01 0.88
C SER A 27 32.04 -8.49 1.02
N SER A 28 31.59 -8.00 2.18
CA SER A 28 32.45 -7.47 3.26
C SER A 28 32.01 -6.12 3.82
N VAL A 29 32.09 -6.07 5.16
CA VAL A 29 32.41 -4.92 6.02
C VAL A 29 31.59 -3.64 5.87
N PHE A 30 30.44 -3.58 6.56
CA PHE A 30 30.11 -2.35 7.27
C PHE A 30 29.54 -2.70 8.64
N ALA A 31 30.38 -2.48 9.66
CA ALA A 31 29.90 -2.24 11.01
C ALA A 31 29.00 -1.00 10.95
N ALA A 32 27.76 -1.12 11.42
CA ALA A 32 26.89 0.01 11.64
C ALA A 32 26.27 -0.13 13.03
N ASP A 33 26.93 0.57 13.93
CA ASP A 33 26.43 1.29 15.09
C ASP A 33 24.98 1.06 15.55
N THR A 34 24.85 0.83 16.84
CA THR A 34 23.60 0.66 17.58
C THR A 34 23.05 2.05 17.90
N SER A 35 22.49 2.75 16.91
CA SER A 35 21.86 4.06 17.14
C SER A 35 20.60 4.22 16.27
N ASP A 36 19.47 4.40 16.95
CA ASP A 36 18.16 4.85 16.47
C ASP A 36 17.73 4.42 15.06
N LYS A 37 16.91 3.35 14.98
CA LYS A 37 16.26 2.89 13.75
C LYS A 37 15.22 3.90 13.26
N LYS A 38 15.66 5.03 12.71
CA LYS A 38 14.82 5.88 11.89
C LYS A 38 14.65 5.17 10.56
N LEU A 39 13.48 4.58 10.33
CA LEU A 39 13.08 3.93 9.07
C LEU A 39 13.02 4.99 7.96
N THR A 40 14.18 5.39 7.43
CA THR A 40 14.34 6.39 6.38
C THR A 40 14.23 5.72 5.02
N GLY A 41 13.00 5.52 4.54
CA GLY A 41 12.71 5.24 3.13
C GLY A 41 13.14 3.87 2.59
N THR A 42 13.71 3.00 3.42
CA THR A 42 14.15 1.66 3.01
C THR A 42 12.95 0.74 2.77
N ILE A 43 13.12 -0.20 1.83
CA ILE A 43 12.14 -1.24 1.44
C ILE A 43 11.45 -1.95 2.63
N ASP A 44 12.08 -1.92 3.80
CA ASP A 44 11.59 -2.42 5.08
C ASP A 44 10.21 -1.88 5.48
N GLN A 45 9.84 -0.66 5.07
CA GLN A 45 8.52 -0.08 5.35
C GLN A 45 7.36 -0.87 4.74
N PHE A 46 7.59 -1.63 3.67
CA PHE A 46 6.57 -2.45 3.03
C PHE A 46 6.32 -3.78 3.74
N PHE A 47 7.18 -4.14 4.69
CA PHE A 47 7.19 -5.45 5.32
C PHE A 47 7.23 -5.37 6.86
N PRO A 48 6.36 -4.58 7.52
CA PRO A 48 6.41 -4.40 8.97
C PRO A 48 6.19 -5.69 9.78
N THR A 49 5.59 -6.71 9.16
CA THR A 49 5.34 -8.03 9.77
C THR A 49 6.25 -9.13 9.24
N MET A 50 7.15 -8.84 8.29
CA MET A 50 8.03 -9.87 7.76
C MET A 50 9.36 -9.88 8.49
N GLY A 51 9.73 -11.10 8.90
CA GLY A 51 11.12 -11.49 8.95
C GLY A 51 11.87 -10.93 10.14
N VAL A 52 12.01 -11.79 11.15
CA VAL A 52 13.29 -11.87 11.87
C VAL A 52 13.73 -10.52 12.47
N VAL A 53 13.04 -10.09 13.52
CA VAL A 53 13.61 -9.06 14.40
C VAL A 53 14.70 -9.76 15.20
N ASP A 54 15.96 -9.35 15.00
CA ASP A 54 17.14 -9.86 15.73
C ASP A 54 17.42 -11.37 15.59
N GLY A 55 17.17 -11.97 14.43
CA GLY A 55 17.44 -13.41 14.21
C GLY A 55 16.30 -14.35 14.64
N LYS A 56 15.18 -13.83 15.16
CA LYS A 56 14.07 -14.64 15.69
C LYS A 56 12.81 -14.55 14.84
N ASN A 57 12.25 -15.70 14.46
CA ASN A 57 10.96 -15.76 13.76
C ASN A 57 9.84 -15.23 14.67
N VAL A 58 9.37 -14.01 14.41
CA VAL A 58 8.25 -13.41 15.14
C VAL A 58 6.95 -13.99 14.61
N LYS A 59 6.18 -14.65 15.50
CA LYS A 59 4.83 -15.14 15.16
C LYS A 59 3.94 -13.94 14.81
N ARG A 60 3.20 -14.04 13.71
CA ARG A 60 2.22 -13.03 13.28
C ARG A 60 1.03 -12.99 14.24
N THR A 61 1.18 -12.31 15.36
CA THR A 61 0.05 -11.95 16.23
C THR A 61 -0.77 -10.88 15.55
N ALA A 62 -2.09 -10.96 15.65
CA ALA A 62 -2.96 -9.92 15.12
C ALA A 62 -2.59 -8.58 15.79
N PRO A 63 -2.12 -7.57 15.03
CA PRO A 63 -1.74 -6.30 15.62
C PRO A 63 -2.99 -5.63 16.21
N VAL A 64 -2.84 -4.99 17.36
CA VAL A 64 -3.91 -4.18 17.95
C VAL A 64 -4.16 -2.98 17.04
N VAL A 65 -5.31 -2.94 16.38
CA VAL A 65 -5.66 -1.87 15.42
C VAL A 65 -6.64 -0.90 16.05
N GLY A 66 -6.28 0.38 16.08
CA GLY A 66 -7.15 1.47 16.53
C GLY A 66 -8.39 1.73 15.65
N GLY A 67 -9.09 2.82 15.96
CA GLY A 67 -10.26 3.29 15.23
C GLY A 67 -9.94 3.90 13.86
N ASP A 68 -10.96 4.02 13.01
CA ASP A 68 -10.91 4.71 11.72
C ASP A 68 -11.16 6.23 11.87
N TRP A 69 -10.54 7.04 10.99
CA TRP A 69 -10.64 8.50 11.04
C TRP A 69 -12.03 9.03 10.71
N LYS A 70 -12.77 9.55 11.70
CA LYS A 70 -14.14 10.07 11.47
C LYS A 70 -14.13 11.40 10.73
N ALA A 71 -15.18 11.67 9.93
CA ALA A 71 -15.25 12.87 9.09
C ALA A 71 -15.18 14.17 9.91
N TRP A 72 -15.85 14.23 11.06
CA TRP A 72 -15.82 15.39 11.95
C TRP A 72 -14.40 15.68 12.50
N MET A 73 -13.59 14.65 12.78
CA MET A 73 -12.20 14.83 13.21
C MET A 73 -11.34 15.47 12.11
N LEU A 74 -11.60 15.09 10.86
CA LEU A 74 -10.86 15.56 9.68
C LEU A 74 -11.23 16.99 9.30
N ARG A 75 -12.48 17.42 9.55
CA ARG A 75 -12.92 18.80 9.29
C ARG A 75 -12.14 19.82 10.12
N ASN A 76 -11.74 19.45 11.33
CA ASN A 76 -10.97 20.30 12.26
C ASN A 76 -9.45 20.35 11.95
N LYS A 77 -8.97 19.74 10.86
CA LYS A 77 -7.53 19.73 10.49
C LYS A 77 -7.22 20.66 9.32
N SER A 78 -6.00 21.18 9.28
CA SER A 78 -5.52 21.98 8.14
C SER A 78 -5.45 21.14 6.85
N THR A 79 -5.39 21.78 5.68
CA THR A 79 -5.20 21.09 4.39
C THR A 79 -3.83 20.41 4.32
N GLU A 80 -2.79 21.03 4.89
CA GLU A 80 -1.44 20.46 4.96
C GLU A 80 -1.37 19.19 5.82
N ASP A 81 -2.01 19.19 6.99
CA ASP A 81 -2.05 18.01 7.85
C ASP A 81 -2.84 16.88 7.21
N LEU A 82 -3.90 17.22 6.48
CA LEU A 82 -4.70 16.26 5.74
C LEU A 82 -3.88 15.61 4.60
N HIS A 83 -3.02 16.38 3.95
CA HIS A 83 -2.09 15.89 2.92
C HIS A 83 -1.02 14.97 3.52
N LYS A 84 -0.41 15.34 4.64
CA LYS A 84 0.52 14.47 5.37
C LYS A 84 -0.15 13.17 5.82
N LEU A 85 -1.37 13.27 6.36
CA LEU A 85 -2.16 12.12 6.78
C LEU A 85 -2.47 11.18 5.60
N TRP A 86 -2.80 11.74 4.43
CA TRP A 86 -3.00 10.95 3.22
C TRP A 86 -1.80 10.08 2.88
N TYR A 87 -0.58 10.62 2.96
CA TYR A 87 0.65 9.84 2.72
C TYR A 87 0.89 8.76 3.76
N VAL A 88 0.61 9.02 5.04
CA VAL A 88 0.71 7.99 6.09
C VAL A 88 -0.24 6.83 5.80
N LEU A 89 -1.49 7.13 5.46
CA LEU A 89 -2.48 6.12 5.09
C LEU A 89 -2.12 5.38 3.80
N LEU A 90 -1.47 6.06 2.86
CA LEU A 90 -1.03 5.45 1.60
C LEU A 90 0.07 4.43 1.82
N LYS A 91 1.03 4.73 2.70
CA LYS A 91 2.09 3.79 3.08
C LYS A 91 1.52 2.57 3.79
N GLU A 92 0.59 2.77 4.72
CA GLU A 92 -0.13 1.67 5.36
C GLU A 92 -0.88 0.83 4.33
N ARG A 93 -1.66 1.46 3.42
CA ARG A 93 -2.37 0.73 2.36
C ARG A 93 -1.44 -0.14 1.53
N ASN A 94 -0.26 0.38 1.19
CA ASN A 94 0.73 -0.36 0.40
C ASN A 94 1.32 -1.53 1.20
N ALA A 95 1.64 -1.35 2.49
CA ALA A 95 2.10 -2.42 3.38
C ALA A 95 1.02 -3.52 3.59
N LEU A 96 -0.26 -3.18 3.59
CA LEU A 96 -1.34 -4.17 3.67
C LEU A 96 -1.50 -4.98 2.37
N LEU A 97 -1.20 -4.38 1.23
CA LEU A 97 -1.27 -5.08 -0.06
C LEU A 97 -0.13 -6.10 -0.20
N THR A 98 1.08 -5.75 0.24
CA THR A 98 2.22 -6.67 0.28
C THR A 98 1.98 -7.82 1.25
N GLU A 99 1.51 -7.54 2.47
CA GLU A 99 1.15 -8.57 3.44
C GLU A 99 0.03 -9.50 2.92
N GLN A 100 -0.97 -8.94 2.22
CA GLN A 100 -2.04 -9.74 1.61
C GLN A 100 -1.49 -10.67 0.51
N ALA A 101 -0.62 -10.16 -0.36
CA ALA A 101 -0.01 -10.95 -1.42
C ALA A 101 0.86 -12.09 -0.85
N GLU A 102 1.62 -11.80 0.21
CA GLU A 102 2.41 -12.79 0.93
C GLU A 102 1.54 -13.88 1.58
N CYS A 103 0.45 -13.48 2.26
CA CYS A 103 -0.52 -14.42 2.83
C CYS A 103 -1.07 -15.36 1.75
N HIS A 104 -1.45 -14.80 0.59
CA HIS A 104 -1.93 -15.59 -0.54
C HIS A 104 -0.85 -16.56 -1.07
N ALA A 105 0.38 -16.08 -1.26
CA ALA A 105 1.50 -16.92 -1.73
C ALA A 105 1.83 -18.07 -0.76
N ARG A 106 1.65 -17.84 0.55
CA ARG A 106 1.87 -18.83 1.61
C ARG A 106 0.62 -19.64 1.96
N ASN A 107 -0.51 -19.44 1.27
CA ASN A 107 -1.82 -20.03 1.59
C ASN A 107 -2.25 -19.82 3.05
N MET A 108 -1.92 -18.65 3.62
CA MET A 108 -2.26 -18.26 4.98
C MET A 108 -3.41 -17.25 5.00
N VAL A 109 -4.21 -17.29 6.06
CA VAL A 109 -5.28 -16.31 6.27
C VAL A 109 -4.70 -14.97 6.70
N PHE A 110 -5.26 -13.89 6.18
CA PHE A 110 -4.85 -12.54 6.53
C PHE A 110 -5.24 -12.23 7.99
N PRO A 111 -4.28 -11.82 8.86
CA PRO A 111 -4.50 -11.76 10.30
C PRO A 111 -5.54 -10.72 10.76
N ASN A 112 -5.78 -9.64 9.98
CA ASN A 112 -6.83 -8.67 10.32
C ASN A 112 -7.44 -7.98 9.08
N PRO A 113 -8.45 -8.58 8.42
CA PRO A 113 -9.04 -8.04 7.18
C PRO A 113 -9.71 -6.67 7.36
N PHE A 114 -10.18 -6.36 8.57
CA PHE A 114 -10.83 -5.08 8.86
C PHE A 114 -9.87 -3.89 8.76
N ARG A 115 -8.56 -4.09 8.97
CA ARG A 115 -7.55 -3.05 8.86
C ARG A 115 -7.56 -2.38 7.48
N LYS A 116 -7.60 -3.18 6.42
CA LYS A 116 -7.70 -2.70 5.03
C LYS A 116 -8.95 -1.85 4.82
N THR A 117 -10.09 -2.28 5.36
CA THR A 117 -11.35 -1.54 5.28
C THR A 117 -11.31 -0.21 6.04
N LYS A 118 -10.68 -0.17 7.23
CA LYS A 118 -10.52 1.06 8.03
C LYS A 118 -9.68 2.12 7.30
N VAL A 119 -8.56 1.71 6.69
CA VAL A 119 -7.70 2.61 5.89
C VAL A 119 -8.48 3.15 4.69
N ARG A 120 -9.19 2.27 3.97
CA ARG A 120 -9.99 2.65 2.79
C ARG A 120 -11.10 3.64 3.14
N LYS A 121 -11.82 3.42 4.26
CA LYS A 121 -12.84 4.34 4.78
C LYS A 121 -12.24 5.69 5.17
N SER A 122 -11.09 5.69 5.84
CA SER A 122 -10.39 6.92 6.23
C SER A 122 -9.99 7.74 5.00
N MET A 123 -9.38 7.12 4.00
CA MET A 123 -9.06 7.78 2.72
C MET A 123 -10.30 8.36 2.02
N ALA A 124 -11.41 7.61 1.96
CA ALA A 124 -12.65 8.09 1.33
C ALA A 124 -13.18 9.36 2.02
N ARG A 125 -13.11 9.44 3.35
CA ARG A 125 -13.55 10.62 4.10
C ARG A 125 -12.62 11.81 3.90
N ILE A 126 -11.32 11.60 3.76
CA ILE A 126 -10.37 12.67 3.40
C ILE A 126 -10.78 13.31 2.07
N LYS A 127 -11.05 12.49 1.03
CA LYS A 127 -11.52 13.00 -0.27
C LYS A 127 -12.84 13.75 -0.16
N LEU A 128 -13.77 13.24 0.66
CA LEU A 128 -15.05 13.88 0.90
C LEU A 128 -14.87 15.27 1.54
N VAL A 129 -14.06 15.40 2.58
CA VAL A 129 -13.80 16.70 3.25
C VAL A 129 -13.13 17.70 2.31
N LEU A 130 -12.18 17.26 1.47
CA LEU A 130 -11.57 18.12 0.47
C LEU A 130 -12.59 18.61 -0.58
N HIS A 131 -13.48 17.73 -1.01
CA HIS A 131 -14.55 18.08 -1.94
C HIS A 131 -15.55 19.06 -1.32
N GLU A 132 -15.97 18.86 -0.06
CA GLU A 132 -16.81 19.80 0.69
C GLU A 132 -16.16 21.20 0.73
N ARG A 133 -14.87 21.29 1.08
CA ARG A 133 -14.12 22.55 1.12
C ARG A 133 -14.07 23.26 -0.23
N SER A 134 -13.81 22.51 -1.31
CA SER A 134 -13.78 23.06 -2.66
C SER A 134 -15.13 23.67 -3.05
N ARG A 135 -16.24 23.00 -2.73
CA ARG A 135 -17.59 23.51 -3.03
C ARG A 135 -17.90 24.80 -2.28
N ILE A 136 -17.56 24.86 -0.98
CA ILE A 136 -17.74 26.07 -0.17
C ILE A 136 -16.90 27.22 -0.72
N HIS A 137 -15.64 26.95 -1.07
CA HIS A 137 -14.74 27.96 -1.61
C HIS A 137 -15.24 28.52 -2.96
N GLN A 138 -15.77 27.67 -3.85
CA GLN A 138 -16.37 28.11 -5.12
C GLN A 138 -17.61 28.97 -4.88
N HIS A 139 -18.50 28.55 -3.98
CA HIS A 139 -19.69 29.32 -3.61
C HIS A 139 -19.32 30.72 -3.07
N ASN A 140 -18.35 30.78 -2.15
CA ASN A 140 -17.88 32.04 -1.57
C ASN A 140 -17.15 32.95 -2.57
N GLN A 141 -16.55 32.39 -3.62
CA GLN A 141 -15.96 33.20 -4.70
C GLN A 141 -17.04 33.78 -5.60
N ALA A 142 -18.07 32.99 -5.93
CA ALA A 142 -19.19 33.46 -6.74
C ALA A 142 -19.93 34.63 -6.08
N THR A 143 -20.15 34.57 -4.76
CA THR A 143 -20.81 35.65 -4.01
C THR A 143 -19.99 36.95 -3.98
N LYS A 144 -18.66 36.86 -3.87
CA LYS A 144 -17.77 38.02 -3.96
C LYS A 144 -17.78 38.65 -5.34
N ASN A 145 -17.71 37.83 -6.39
CA ASN A 145 -17.72 38.34 -7.77
C ASN A 145 -19.05 39.02 -8.14
N SER A 146 -20.18 38.62 -7.53
CA SER A 146 -21.48 39.26 -7.72
C SER A 146 -21.66 40.56 -6.93
N SER A 147 -20.95 40.76 -5.82
CA SER A 147 -21.01 42.03 -5.07
C SER A 147 -20.16 43.13 -5.68
N ASP A 148 -19.14 42.76 -6.47
CA ASP A 148 -18.21 43.69 -7.11
C ASP A 148 -18.71 44.16 -8.50
N ASN A 149 -19.81 43.60 -9.03
CA ASN A 149 -20.51 44.06 -10.24
C ASN A 149 -21.79 44.81 -9.88
#